data_AF-G4XTU8-F1
#
_entry.id   AF-G4XTU8-F1
#
_cell.length_a   1.000
_cell.length_b   1.000
_cell.length_c   1.000
_cell.angle_alpha   90.00
_cell.angle_beta   90.00
_cell.angle_gamma   90.00
#
_symmetry.space_group_name_H-M   'P 1'
#
loop_
_entity.id
_entity.type
_entity.pdbx_description
1 polymer ?
#
loop_
_entity_poly.entity_id
_entity_poly.type
_entity_poly.pdbx_seq_one_letter_code
_entity_poly.pdbx_strand_id
1 'polypeptide(L)'
;SLKENNNISNLKDFYDLYINSNDKYNDKITGVKDYTSYKDLIDKNNYFLSMDMKIVSKFYTSFKSLCSMYNEIEGNKSNCTKCLEEAKNFVDEYEKHNENSDINKDSLYSQILSTLLTDYNNFKSYFVEKCSHCSDISAFPVIKTTSSLSIASKLIPVLLMFAIP
;
A
#
# COMPACT_ATOMS: atom_id res chain seq x y z
N SER A 1 -21.13 -15.06 -13.22
CA SER A 1 -21.94 -13.83 -13.13
C SER A 1 -21.67 -13.15 -11.80
N LEU A 2 -21.50 -11.83 -11.77
CA LEU A 2 -21.53 -11.07 -10.51
C LEU A 2 -22.97 -11.17 -9.96
N LYS A 3 -23.13 -11.54 -8.68
CA LYS A 3 -24.45 -11.49 -8.03
C LYS A 3 -24.74 -10.03 -7.71
N GLU A 4 -25.75 -9.44 -8.33
CA GLU A 4 -26.29 -8.17 -7.87
C GLU A 4 -26.85 -8.39 -6.47
N ASN A 5 -26.34 -7.62 -5.51
CA ASN A 5 -26.90 -7.58 -4.16
C ASN A 5 -27.21 -6.12 -3.85
N ASN A 6 -28.49 -5.78 -3.93
CA ASN A 6 -29.01 -4.41 -3.81
C ASN A 6 -28.81 -3.79 -2.41
N ASN A 7 -28.25 -4.56 -1.47
CA ASN A 7 -28.04 -4.18 -0.07
C ASN A 7 -26.58 -3.79 0.25
N ILE A 8 -25.66 -3.80 -0.71
CA ILE A 8 -24.27 -3.40 -0.49
C ILE A 8 -24.07 -1.99 -1.04
N SER A 9 -24.00 -0.99 -0.16
CA SER A 9 -23.74 0.40 -0.53
C SER A 9 -22.30 0.84 -0.26
N ASN A 10 -21.60 0.13 0.63
CA ASN A 10 -20.26 0.47 1.08
C ASN A 10 -19.49 -0.78 1.55
N LEU A 11 -18.21 -0.60 1.92
CA LEU A 11 -17.33 -1.70 2.35
C LEU A 11 -17.77 -2.34 3.67
N LYS A 12 -18.38 -1.56 4.58
CA LYS A 12 -18.91 -2.08 5.84
C LYS A 12 -20.10 -3.02 5.59
N ASP A 13 -21.01 -2.68 4.67
CA ASP A 13 -22.13 -3.56 4.32
C ASP A 13 -21.62 -4.90 3.76
N PHE A 14 -20.59 -4.85 2.91
CA PHE A 14 -19.94 -6.07 2.40
C PHE A 14 -19.33 -6.90 3.53
N TYR A 15 -18.59 -6.26 4.44
CA TYR A 15 -17.99 -6.91 5.59
C TYR A 15 -19.05 -7.60 6.46
N ASP A 16 -20.12 -6.90 6.82
CA ASP A 16 -21.18 -7.44 7.68
C ASP A 16 -21.90 -8.62 7.02
N LEU A 17 -22.18 -8.52 5.71
CA LEU A 17 -22.94 -9.53 4.97
C LEU A 17 -22.16 -10.78 4.60
N TYR A 18 -20.84 -10.67 4.37
CA TYR A 18 -20.06 -11.77 3.79
C TYR A 18 -18.86 -12.21 4.61
N ILE A 19 -18.32 -11.35 5.46
CA ILE A 19 -17.13 -11.66 6.27
C ILE A 19 -17.56 -11.99 7.70
N ASN A 20 -18.30 -11.08 8.35
CA ASN A 20 -18.72 -11.24 9.74
C ASN A 20 -19.73 -12.39 9.93
N SER A 21 -20.63 -12.57 8.96
CA SER A 21 -21.70 -13.59 8.99
C SER A 21 -21.25 -14.99 8.56
N ASN A 22 -20.02 -15.14 8.08
CA ASN A 22 -19.55 -16.36 7.43
C ASN A 22 -18.38 -16.98 8.18
N ASP A 23 -18.61 -18.19 8.69
CA ASP A 23 -17.66 -18.93 9.52
C ASP A 23 -16.29 -19.16 8.85
N LYS A 24 -16.24 -19.22 7.52
CA LYS A 24 -14.97 -19.42 6.79
C LYS A 24 -13.93 -18.33 7.07
N TYR A 25 -14.37 -17.10 7.35
CA TYR A 25 -13.44 -16.00 7.68
C TYR A 25 -13.04 -15.97 9.16
N ASN A 26 -13.72 -16.78 9.99
CA ASN A 26 -13.41 -17.00 11.40
C ASN A 26 -12.44 -18.15 11.62
N ASP A 27 -12.22 -18.99 10.59
CA ASP A 27 -11.29 -20.11 10.65
C ASP A 27 -9.91 -19.65 11.09
N LYS A 28 -9.32 -20.43 12.01
CA LYS A 28 -8.02 -20.12 12.58
C LYS A 28 -6.94 -20.28 11.53
N ILE A 29 -6.14 -19.22 11.34
CA ILE A 29 -4.93 -19.28 10.51
C ILE A 29 -3.76 -19.67 11.41
N THR A 30 -2.96 -20.64 10.96
CA THR A 30 -1.74 -21.09 11.63
C THR A 30 -0.51 -20.49 10.97
N GLY A 31 0.54 -20.18 11.75
CA GLY A 31 1.81 -19.68 11.22
C GLY A 31 1.94 -18.16 11.15
N VAL A 32 0.90 -17.42 11.56
CA VAL A 32 0.89 -15.95 11.70
C VAL A 32 0.70 -15.56 13.16
N LYS A 33 1.41 -14.51 13.61
CA LYS A 33 1.37 -14.05 15.01
C LYS A 33 0.39 -12.91 15.25
N ASP A 34 0.24 -12.03 14.26
CA ASP A 34 -0.44 -10.74 14.47
C ASP A 34 -1.96 -10.85 14.39
N TYR A 35 -2.48 -11.92 13.79
CA TYR A 35 -3.91 -12.18 13.66
C TYR A 35 -4.21 -13.67 13.71
N THR A 36 -5.43 -13.99 14.14
CA THR A 36 -5.89 -15.37 14.37
C THR A 36 -6.79 -15.89 13.27
N SER A 37 -7.42 -15.01 12.50
CA SER A 37 -8.28 -15.32 11.35
C SER A 37 -8.29 -14.15 10.36
N TYR A 38 -8.87 -14.34 9.17
CA TYR A 38 -9.04 -13.24 8.21
C TYR A 38 -9.99 -12.17 8.75
N LYS A 39 -11.02 -12.56 9.50
CA LYS A 39 -11.90 -11.62 10.18
C LYS A 39 -11.14 -10.81 11.23
N ASP A 40 -10.34 -11.45 12.08
CA ASP A 40 -9.53 -10.76 13.10
C ASP A 40 -8.56 -9.75 12.48
N LEU A 41 -7.95 -10.09 11.34
CA LEU A 41 -7.13 -9.16 10.56
C LEU A 41 -7.93 -7.92 10.13
N ILE A 42 -9.12 -8.10 9.59
CA ILE A 42 -9.97 -6.98 9.14
C ILE A 42 -10.47 -6.17 10.34
N ASP A 43 -10.85 -6.81 11.44
CA ASP A 43 -11.31 -6.14 12.66
C ASP A 43 -10.24 -5.23 13.26
N LYS A 44 -8.98 -5.69 13.29
CA LYS A 44 -7.83 -4.87 13.70
C LYS A 44 -7.57 -3.68 12.78
N ASN A 45 -8.01 -3.77 11.53
CA ASN A 45 -7.86 -2.73 10.51
C ASN A 45 -9.23 -2.16 10.07
N ASN A 46 -10.22 -2.16 10.96
CA ASN A 46 -11.61 -1.83 10.62
C ASN A 46 -11.81 -0.38 10.15
N TYR A 47 -10.83 0.49 10.38
CA TYR A 47 -10.82 1.87 9.90
C TYR A 47 -10.95 1.97 8.37
N PHE A 48 -10.51 0.94 7.63
CA PHE A 48 -10.73 0.84 6.18
C PHE A 48 -12.21 0.70 5.82
N LEU A 49 -13.02 0.06 6.67
CA LEU A 49 -14.45 -0.15 6.41
C LEU A 49 -15.25 1.16 6.42
N SER A 50 -14.78 2.15 7.19
CA SER A 50 -15.36 3.49 7.29
C SER A 50 -14.76 4.51 6.33
N MET A 51 -13.72 4.14 5.57
CA MET A 51 -12.99 5.07 4.72
C MET A 51 -13.76 5.38 3.44
N ASP A 52 -13.62 6.60 2.92
CA ASP A 52 -14.14 6.94 1.60
C ASP A 52 -13.51 6.02 0.54
N MET A 53 -14.35 5.29 -0.19
CA MET A 53 -13.93 4.35 -1.23
C MET A 53 -13.09 5.02 -2.32
N LYS A 54 -13.28 6.32 -2.58
CA LYS A 54 -12.43 7.08 -3.51
C LYS A 54 -11.00 7.19 -3.00
N ILE A 55 -10.81 7.34 -1.69
CA ILE A 55 -9.49 7.37 -1.06
C ILE A 55 -8.83 5.99 -1.16
N VAL A 56 -9.57 4.94 -0.80
CA VAL A 56 -9.09 3.55 -0.88
C VAL A 56 -8.69 3.18 -2.32
N SER A 57 -9.51 3.58 -3.30
CA SER A 57 -9.26 3.32 -4.73
C SER A 57 -8.00 4.01 -5.25
N LYS A 58 -7.76 5.27 -4.86
CA LYS A 58 -6.52 6.00 -5.19
C LYS A 58 -5.30 5.31 -4.59
N PHE A 59 -5.34 5.01 -3.28
CA PHE A 59 -4.26 4.30 -2.62
C PHE A 59 -3.96 2.95 -3.29
N TYR A 60 -5.00 2.15 -3.58
CA TYR A 60 -4.82 0.86 -4.23
C TYR A 60 -4.17 0.98 -5.62
N THR A 61 -4.52 2.02 -6.37
CA THR A 61 -3.90 2.32 -7.67
C THR A 61 -2.40 2.59 -7.52
N SER A 62 -2.01 3.44 -6.56
CA SER A 62 -0.60 3.74 -6.30
C SER A 62 0.16 2.53 -5.75
N PHE A 63 -0.44 1.78 -4.82
CA PHE A 63 0.13 0.55 -4.28
C PHE A 63 0.36 -0.51 -5.38
N LYS A 64 -0.61 -0.69 -6.28
CA LYS A 64 -0.46 -1.56 -7.44
C LYS A 64 0.70 -1.12 -8.33
N SER A 65 0.85 0.18 -8.57
CA SER A 65 1.99 0.72 -9.32
C SER A 65 3.32 0.38 -8.65
N LEU A 66 3.41 0.48 -7.32
CA LEU A 66 4.60 0.07 -6.57
C LEU A 66 4.89 -1.43 -6.73
N CYS A 67 3.87 -2.29 -6.61
CA CYS A 67 4.04 -3.73 -6.85
C CYS A 67 4.49 -4.05 -8.28
N SER A 68 3.98 -3.33 -9.29
CA SER A 68 4.45 -3.49 -10.67
C SER A 68 5.96 -3.23 -10.77
N MET A 69 6.45 -2.16 -10.13
CA MET A 69 7.89 -1.87 -10.13
C MET A 69 8.72 -2.98 -9.48
N TYR A 70 8.25 -3.60 -8.39
CA TYR A 70 8.90 -4.79 -7.81
C TYR A 70 8.95 -5.94 -8.82
N ASN A 71 7.84 -6.23 -9.51
CA ASN A 71 7.78 -7.30 -10.50
C ASN A 71 8.69 -7.05 -11.71
N GLU A 72 8.87 -5.80 -12.14
CA GLU A 72 9.75 -5.46 -13.28
C GLU A 72 11.23 -5.71 -12.99
N ILE A 73 11.64 -5.70 -11.71
CA ILE A 73 13.03 -5.94 -11.32
C ILE A 73 13.24 -7.26 -10.57
N GLU A 74 12.19 -8.05 -10.41
CA GLU A 74 12.25 -9.40 -9.84
C GLU A 74 12.69 -10.43 -10.89
N GLY A 75 13.45 -11.44 -10.46
CA GLY A 75 13.90 -12.55 -11.32
C GLY A 75 15.12 -12.25 -12.20
N ASN A 76 15.35 -13.12 -13.20
CA ASN A 76 16.62 -13.17 -13.97
C ASN A 76 16.76 -12.10 -15.07
N LYS A 77 15.73 -11.29 -15.32
CA LYS A 77 15.72 -10.27 -16.40
C LYS A 77 15.13 -8.96 -15.89
N SER A 78 15.73 -8.40 -14.84
CA SER A 78 15.32 -7.11 -14.30
C SER A 78 15.34 -6.03 -15.38
N ASN A 79 14.20 -5.38 -15.64
CA ASN A 79 14.09 -4.25 -16.55
C ASN A 79 14.14 -2.94 -15.78
N CYS A 80 15.34 -2.57 -15.37
CA CYS A 80 15.58 -1.40 -14.53
C CYS A 80 15.21 -0.08 -15.23
N THR A 81 15.34 0.00 -16.56
CA THR A 81 14.92 1.18 -17.35
C THR A 81 13.41 1.40 -17.25
N LYS A 82 12.62 0.34 -17.46
CA LYS A 82 11.17 0.42 -17.34
C LYS A 82 10.74 0.71 -15.91
N CYS A 83 11.37 0.06 -14.93
CA CYS A 83 11.14 0.37 -13.53
C CYS A 83 11.42 1.84 -13.19
N LEU A 84 12.50 2.42 -13.74
CA LEU A 84 12.82 3.84 -13.53
C LEU A 84 11.76 4.78 -14.13
N GLU A 85 11.20 4.44 -15.27
CA GLU A 85 10.08 5.18 -15.88
C GLU A 85 8.81 5.09 -15.03
N GLU A 86 8.46 3.89 -14.56
CA GLU A 86 7.34 3.67 -13.65
C GLU A 86 7.53 4.41 -12.31
N ALA A 87 8.78 4.46 -11.80
CA ALA A 87 9.10 5.19 -10.58
C ALA A 87 8.90 6.69 -10.73
N LYS A 88 9.16 7.27 -11.91
CA LYS A 88 8.89 8.69 -12.18
C LYS A 88 7.40 8.98 -12.15
N ASN A 89 6.62 8.16 -12.86
CA ASN A 89 5.16 8.27 -12.88
C ASN A 89 4.55 8.11 -11.47
N PHE A 90 5.10 7.20 -10.67
CA PHE A 90 4.68 7.03 -9.28
C PHE A 90 4.92 8.29 -8.44
N VAL A 91 6.10 8.91 -8.54
CA VAL A 91 6.42 10.15 -7.79
C VAL A 91 5.50 11.29 -8.21
N ASP A 92 5.29 11.48 -9.51
CA ASP A 92 4.42 12.56 -10.02
C ASP A 92 2.98 12.42 -9.50
N GLU A 93 2.41 11.21 -9.52
CA GLU A 93 1.07 10.96 -8.98
C GLU A 93 1.01 11.09 -7.44
N TYR A 94 2.05 10.63 -6.73
CA TYR A 94 2.13 10.77 -5.27
C TYR A 94 2.17 12.24 -4.85
N GLU A 95 3.02 13.05 -5.49
CA GLU A 95 3.15 14.48 -5.19
C GLU A 95 1.84 15.23 -5.47
N LYS A 96 1.18 14.95 -6.60
CA LYS A 96 -0.13 15.51 -6.93
C LYS A 96 -1.21 15.16 -5.90
N HIS A 97 -1.17 13.95 -5.34
CA HIS A 97 -2.10 13.55 -4.28
C HIS A 97 -1.79 14.19 -2.92
N ASN A 98 -0.52 14.52 -2.66
CA ASN A 98 -0.07 15.16 -1.44
C ASN A 98 -0.29 16.69 -1.45
N GLU A 99 -0.16 17.36 -2.59
CA GLU A 99 -0.39 18.81 -2.69
C GLU A 99 -1.87 19.21 -2.58
N ASN A 100 -2.77 18.39 -3.11
CA ASN A 100 -4.22 18.68 -3.14
C ASN A 100 -4.94 18.36 -1.82
N SER A 101 -4.19 18.27 -0.73
CA SER A 101 -4.68 17.62 0.47
C SER A 101 -4.52 18.54 1.69
N ASP A 102 -5.64 19.11 2.14
CA ASP A 102 -5.77 19.83 3.42
C ASP A 102 -5.71 18.83 4.58
N ILE A 103 -4.67 17.99 4.63
CA ILE A 103 -4.65 16.86 5.55
C ILE A 103 -4.12 17.30 6.91
N ASN A 104 -4.98 17.16 7.92
CA ASN A 104 -4.53 17.00 9.29
C ASN A 104 -3.57 15.79 9.36
N LYS A 105 -2.31 16.00 9.80
CA LYS A 105 -1.28 14.96 9.95
C LYS A 105 -1.76 13.68 10.65
N ASP A 106 -2.76 13.81 11.53
CA ASP A 106 -3.31 12.69 12.31
C ASP A 106 -4.40 11.89 11.59
N SER A 107 -4.79 12.28 10.38
CA SER A 107 -5.83 11.58 9.64
C SER A 107 -5.39 10.19 9.18
N LEU A 108 -6.35 9.28 9.01
CA LEU A 108 -6.11 7.97 8.41
C LEU A 108 -5.54 8.06 6.99
N TYR A 109 -5.91 9.10 6.24
CA TYR A 109 -5.38 9.35 4.90
C TYR A 109 -3.88 9.67 4.94
N SER A 110 -3.44 10.51 5.88
CA SER A 110 -2.02 10.78 6.12
C SER A 110 -1.24 9.52 6.49
N GLN A 111 -1.83 8.64 7.32
CA GLN A 111 -1.19 7.39 7.71
C GLN A 111 -0.97 6.47 6.50
N ILE A 112 -1.98 6.32 5.63
CA ILE A 112 -1.88 5.52 4.40
C ILE A 112 -0.81 6.08 3.45
N LEU A 113 -0.79 7.39 3.22
CA LEU A 113 0.23 8.03 2.38
C LEU A 113 1.64 7.88 2.97
N SER A 114 1.77 7.91 4.30
CA SER A 114 3.04 7.70 5.01
C SER A 114 3.54 6.26 4.84
N THR A 115 2.65 5.27 4.94
CA THR A 115 2.98 3.86 4.66
C THR A 115 3.46 3.70 3.22
N LEU A 116 2.72 4.24 2.25
CA LEU A 116 3.09 4.16 0.83
C LEU A 116 4.46 4.80 0.54
N LEU A 117 4.74 5.96 1.14
CA LEU A 117 6.04 6.62 1.04
C LEU A 117 7.16 5.77 1.65
N THR A 118 6.90 5.16 2.80
CA THR A 118 7.85 4.26 3.46
C THR A 118 8.16 3.07 2.56
N ASP A 119 7.15 2.44 1.98
CA ASP A 119 7.32 1.29 1.09
C ASP A 119 8.06 1.66 -0.20
N TYR A 120 7.81 2.85 -0.76
CA TYR A 120 8.56 3.36 -1.91
C TYR A 120 10.04 3.62 -1.59
N ASN A 121 10.33 4.19 -0.42
CA ASN A 121 11.72 4.40 0.04
C ASN A 121 12.45 3.08 0.28
N ASN A 122 11.75 2.06 0.78
CA ASN A 122 12.30 0.70 0.89
C ASN A 122 12.56 0.11 -0.49
N PHE A 123 11.62 0.27 -1.42
CA PHE A 123 11.77 -0.18 -2.81
C PHE A 123 12.99 0.43 -3.49
N LYS A 124 13.27 1.72 -3.27
CA LYS A 124 14.48 2.37 -3.78
C LYS A 124 15.75 1.61 -3.38
N SER A 125 15.84 1.16 -2.12
CA SER A 125 16.98 0.39 -1.65
C SER A 125 17.08 -0.96 -2.36
N TYR A 126 15.94 -1.63 -2.56
CA TYR A 126 15.85 -2.87 -3.32
C TYR A 126 16.25 -2.70 -4.80
N PHE A 127 15.83 -1.60 -5.43
CA PHE A 127 16.23 -1.23 -6.78
C PHE A 127 17.74 -1.07 -6.90
N VAL A 128 18.39 -0.35 -5.98
CA VAL A 128 19.85 -0.17 -5.99
C VAL A 128 20.59 -1.51 -5.94
N GLU A 129 20.08 -2.46 -5.15
CA GLU A 129 20.66 -3.81 -5.05
C GLU A 129 20.50 -4.59 -6.36
N LYS A 130 19.27 -4.68 -6.90
CA LYS A 130 18.96 -5.51 -8.08
C LYS A 130 19.42 -4.90 -9.41
N CYS A 131 19.50 -3.57 -9.47
CA CYS A 131 19.86 -2.82 -10.67
C CYS A 131 21.25 -2.21 -10.59
N SER A 132 22.16 -2.78 -9.80
CA SER A 132 23.54 -2.30 -9.62
C SER A 132 24.36 -2.18 -10.92
N HIS A 133 23.96 -2.89 -11.96
CA HIS A 133 24.54 -2.86 -13.30
C HIS A 133 24.02 -1.69 -14.17
N CYS A 134 23.04 -0.93 -13.70
CA CYS A 134 22.47 0.19 -14.44
C CYS A 134 23.28 1.46 -14.23
N SER A 135 23.53 2.19 -15.32
CA SER A 135 24.29 3.45 -15.28
C SER A 135 23.54 4.60 -14.59
N ASP A 136 22.21 4.54 -14.54
CA ASP A 136 21.33 5.64 -14.09
C ASP A 136 20.82 5.50 -12.65
N ILE A 137 21.46 4.69 -11.80
CA ILE A 137 21.02 4.49 -10.40
C ILE A 137 20.94 5.82 -9.62
N SER A 138 21.84 6.78 -9.91
CA SER A 138 21.83 8.10 -9.29
C SER A 138 20.63 8.97 -9.67
N ALA A 139 19.84 8.57 -10.69
CA ALA A 139 18.67 9.29 -11.17
C ALA A 139 17.34 8.73 -10.63
N PHE A 140 17.37 7.79 -9.67
CA PHE A 140 16.14 7.24 -9.10
C PHE A 140 15.28 8.36 -8.49
N PRO A 141 14.00 8.49 -8.87
CA PRO A 141 13.15 9.59 -8.44
C PRO A 141 13.04 9.68 -6.92
N VAL A 142 12.99 10.91 -6.42
CA VAL A 142 12.85 11.19 -5.00
C VAL A 142 11.62 12.06 -4.84
N ILE A 143 10.73 11.66 -3.94
CA ILE A 143 9.57 12.46 -3.57
C ILE A 143 10.08 13.68 -2.80
N LYS A 144 9.79 14.88 -3.31
CA LYS A 144 10.10 16.13 -2.62
C LYS A 144 9.14 16.23 -1.44
N THR A 145 9.65 15.98 -0.23
CA THR A 145 8.87 16.21 0.98
C THR A 145 8.59 17.71 1.11
N THR A 146 7.35 18.12 0.82
CA THR A 146 6.82 19.40 1.30
C THR A 146 6.60 19.28 2.82
N SER A 147 6.88 20.36 3.57
CA SER A 147 7.04 20.39 5.04
C SER A 147 5.91 19.79 5.90
N SER A 148 4.75 19.40 5.33
CA SER A 148 3.59 18.88 6.06
C SER A 148 3.69 17.41 6.48
N LEU A 149 4.70 16.63 6.07
CA LEU A 149 4.95 15.26 6.56
C LEU A 149 6.24 15.13 7.40
N SER A 150 6.88 16.27 7.71
CA SER A 150 8.14 16.33 8.45
C SER A 150 8.04 15.68 9.83
N ILE A 151 8.79 14.59 9.98
CA ILE A 151 9.43 14.02 11.18
C ILE A 151 8.46 13.54 12.28
N ALA A 152 7.93 12.32 12.07
CA ALA A 152 7.75 11.35 13.15
C ALA A 152 7.55 9.95 12.54
N SER A 153 8.57 9.43 11.86
CA SER A 153 8.70 7.99 11.64
C SER A 153 9.00 7.31 12.98
N LYS A 154 8.01 7.25 13.88
CA LYS A 154 7.91 6.06 14.71
C LYS A 154 7.57 4.94 13.74
N LEU A 155 8.61 4.22 13.31
CA LEU A 155 8.51 2.95 12.61
C LEU A 155 7.53 2.08 13.42
N ILE A 156 6.26 2.06 13.03
CA ILE A 156 5.41 0.92 13.35
C ILE A 156 5.97 -0.17 12.44
N PRO A 157 6.51 -1.27 12.97
CA PRO A 157 6.93 -2.38 12.15
C PRO A 157 5.67 -3.05 11.59
N VAL A 158 5.06 -2.44 10.58
CA VAL A 158 4.10 -3.12 9.67
C VAL A 158 4.85 -4.11 8.76
N LEU A 159 6.19 -4.07 8.82
CA LEU A 159 7.18 -4.95 8.16
C LEU A 159 7.03 -6.46 8.45
N LEU A 160 6.04 -6.92 9.22
CA LEU A 160 5.84 -8.35 9.49
C LEU A 160 4.61 -8.98 8.80
N MET A 161 3.77 -8.23 8.08
CA MET A 161 2.63 -8.85 7.38
C MET A 161 2.96 -9.40 5.98
N PHE A 162 4.09 -9.06 5.37
CA PHE A 162 4.47 -9.55 4.04
C PHE A 162 5.76 -10.38 4.00
N ALA A 163 6.42 -10.60 5.14
CA ALA A 163 7.47 -11.60 5.26
C ALA A 163 6.83 -12.99 5.43
N ILE A 164 6.37 -13.58 4.34
CA ILE A 164 6.13 -15.03 4.27
C ILE A 164 7.50 -15.68 3.99
N PRO A 165 7.92 -16.71 4.75
CA PRO A 165 9.20 -17.39 4.59
C PRO A 165 9.31 -18.18 3.28
#